data_AF-A0A9P5DTY4-F1
#
_entry.id   AF-A0A9P5DTY4-F1
#
_cell.length_a   1.000
_cell.length_b   1.000
_cell.length_c   1.000
_cell.angle_alpha   90.00
_cell.angle_beta   90.00
_cell.angle_gamma   90.00
#
_symmetry.space_group_name_H-M   'P 1'
#
loop_
_entity.id
_entity.type
_entity.pdbx_description
1 polymer ?
#
loop_
_entity_poly.entity_id
_entity_poly.type
_entity_poly.pdbx_seq_one_letter_code
_entity_poly.pdbx_strand_id
1 'polypeptide(L)'
;MQSKISLLSLAVQASLAISIPRPYTCPSISGNKTIDAYQLYPENGDFDTRRCLMYSSVLYNTTAVAWDPSRGEIVHTFEAPGLSGNPLFHSSGVRVDTLDRLSVVVNSGAAFDTGGQNIQGDNFLLKFDLVDKSLLWRANLTTATDGVYGGF
;
A
#
# COMPACT_ATOMS: atom_id res chain seq x y z
N MET A 1 19.29 -69.41 -34.33
CA MET A 1 19.15 -68.44 -33.22
C MET A 1 19.31 -67.04 -33.77
N GLN A 2 18.26 -66.23 -33.80
CA GLN A 2 18.27 -64.80 -33.41
C GLN A 2 16.90 -64.19 -33.72
N SER A 3 16.27 -63.75 -32.63
CA SER A 3 14.92 -63.20 -32.55
C SER A 3 14.92 -61.74 -33.00
N LYS A 4 14.01 -61.35 -33.89
CA LYS A 4 13.78 -59.94 -34.26
C LYS A 4 12.83 -59.33 -33.24
N ILE A 5 13.38 -58.53 -32.32
CA ILE A 5 12.61 -57.75 -31.36
C ILE A 5 12.19 -56.45 -32.06
N SER A 6 10.88 -56.29 -32.28
CA SER A 6 10.28 -55.06 -32.76
C SER A 6 9.95 -54.18 -31.56
N LEU A 7 10.69 -53.08 -31.38
CA LEU A 7 10.33 -52.06 -30.38
C LEU A 7 9.24 -51.15 -30.95
N LEU A 8 8.02 -51.25 -30.42
CA LEU A 8 7.00 -50.22 -30.57
C LEU A 8 7.29 -49.10 -29.56
N SER A 9 7.66 -47.93 -30.08
CA SER A 9 7.80 -46.70 -29.32
C SER A 9 6.42 -46.09 -29.06
N LEU A 10 5.90 -46.18 -27.83
CA LEU A 10 4.76 -45.36 -27.39
C LEU A 10 5.27 -43.98 -26.97
N ALA A 11 5.01 -42.97 -27.79
CA ALA A 11 5.17 -41.57 -27.39
C ALA A 11 3.94 -41.11 -26.60
N VAL A 12 4.07 -40.97 -25.29
CA VAL A 12 3.06 -40.34 -24.44
C VAL A 12 3.22 -38.82 -24.58
N GLN A 13 2.31 -38.16 -25.31
CA GLN A 13 2.23 -36.71 -25.33
C GLN A 13 1.56 -36.24 -24.04
N ALA A 14 2.37 -35.79 -23.08
CA ALA A 14 1.88 -35.07 -21.91
C ALA A 14 1.56 -33.63 -22.32
N SER A 15 0.30 -33.36 -22.66
CA SER A 15 -0.19 -32.00 -22.86
C SER A 15 -0.23 -31.28 -21.52
N LEU A 16 0.79 -30.46 -21.24
CA LEU A 16 0.74 -29.46 -20.18
C LEU A 16 -0.31 -28.41 -20.57
N ALA A 17 -1.55 -28.60 -20.12
CA ALA A 17 -2.54 -27.55 -20.14
C ALA A 17 -2.08 -26.46 -19.16
N ILE A 18 -1.37 -25.46 -19.67
CA ILE A 18 -1.06 -24.24 -18.94
C ILE A 18 -2.41 -23.55 -18.72
N SER A 19 -2.96 -23.64 -17.50
CA SER A 19 -4.10 -22.81 -17.13
C SER A 19 -3.60 -21.37 -17.12
N ILE A 20 -3.96 -20.61 -18.16
CA ILE A 20 -3.73 -19.17 -18.17
C ILE A 20 -4.55 -18.63 -16.99
N PRO A 21 -3.92 -18.03 -15.96
CA PRO A 21 -4.65 -17.44 -14.85
C PRO A 21 -5.64 -16.44 -15.44
N ARG A 22 -6.94 -16.61 -15.16
CA ARG A 22 -7.90 -15.59 -15.54
C ARG A 22 -7.47 -14.28 -14.87
N PRO A 23 -7.47 -13.15 -15.60
CA PRO A 23 -7.21 -11.87 -14.98
C PRO A 23 -8.20 -11.71 -13.83
N TYR A 24 -7.67 -11.51 -12.63
CA TYR A 24 -8.49 -11.26 -11.45
C TYR A 24 -9.17 -9.91 -11.66
N THR A 25 -10.50 -9.93 -11.73
CA THR A 25 -11.31 -8.71 -11.87
C THR A 25 -11.86 -8.37 -10.49
N CYS A 26 -11.72 -7.11 -10.08
CA CYS A 26 -12.31 -6.64 -8.84
C CYS A 26 -13.82 -6.93 -8.78
N PRO A 27 -14.35 -7.29 -7.60
CA PRO A 27 -15.78 -7.30 -7.38
C PRO A 27 -16.38 -5.94 -7.78
N SER A 28 -17.62 -5.96 -8.30
CA SER A 28 -18.32 -4.72 -8.63
C SER A 28 -18.54 -3.90 -7.35
N ILE A 29 -17.90 -2.73 -7.27
CA ILE A 29 -18.06 -1.76 -6.19
C ILE A 29 -18.94 -0.63 -6.73
N SER A 30 -20.09 -0.37 -6.10
CA SER A 30 -21.03 0.66 -6.54
C SER A 30 -21.62 1.44 -5.39
N GLY A 31 -22.06 2.66 -5.68
CA GLY A 31 -22.69 3.56 -4.72
C GLY A 31 -21.72 4.15 -3.72
N ASN A 32 -22.27 4.90 -2.76
CA ASN A 32 -21.50 5.43 -1.65
C ASN A 32 -21.13 4.31 -0.68
N LYS A 33 -19.93 4.38 -0.12
CA LYS A 33 -19.45 3.45 0.89
C LYS A 33 -19.10 4.22 2.15
N THR A 34 -19.45 3.65 3.29
CA THR A 34 -19.07 4.16 4.61
C THR A 34 -17.99 3.27 5.16
N ILE A 35 -16.90 3.87 5.63
CA ILE A 35 -15.86 3.17 6.38
C ILE A 35 -16.14 3.44 7.86
N ASP A 36 -16.61 2.43 8.57
CA ASP A 36 -16.81 2.51 10.02
C ASP A 36 -15.53 2.08 10.73
N ALA A 37 -14.72 3.06 11.11
CA ALA A 37 -13.45 2.83 11.80
C ALA A 37 -13.20 3.94 12.81
N TYR A 38 -12.79 3.56 14.01
CA TYR A 38 -12.48 4.49 15.09
C TYR A 38 -11.32 5.41 14.69
N GLN A 39 -11.55 6.73 14.82
CA GLN A 39 -10.56 7.77 14.57
C GLN A 39 -9.85 7.67 13.21
N LEU A 40 -10.57 7.33 12.15
CA LEU A 40 -9.97 7.17 10.82
C LEU A 40 -9.41 8.50 10.26
N TYR A 41 -10.17 9.60 10.36
CA TYR A 41 -9.82 10.94 9.84
C TYR A 41 -8.97 10.90 8.54
N PRO A 42 -9.51 10.32 7.45
CA PRO A 42 -8.71 10.08 6.26
C PRO A 42 -8.43 11.38 5.52
N GLU A 43 -7.16 11.63 5.18
CA GLU A 43 -6.77 12.84 4.45
C GLU A 43 -6.60 12.57 2.95
N ASN A 44 -5.99 11.44 2.59
CA ASN A 44 -5.76 11.05 1.21
C ASN A 44 -6.11 9.58 0.97
N GLY A 45 -6.33 9.20 -0.29
CA GLY A 45 -6.56 7.82 -0.65
C GLY A 45 -6.18 7.49 -2.09
N ASP A 46 -5.82 6.23 -2.32
CA ASP A 46 -5.47 5.68 -3.62
C ASP A 46 -6.07 4.29 -3.78
N PHE A 47 -6.72 4.04 -4.91
CA PHE A 47 -7.37 2.75 -5.17
C PHE A 47 -6.48 1.87 -6.06
N ASP A 48 -6.08 0.71 -5.52
CA ASP A 48 -5.33 -0.29 -6.27
C ASP A 48 -6.29 -1.27 -6.96
N THR A 49 -6.45 -1.10 -8.27
CA THR A 49 -7.28 -1.97 -9.12
C THR A 49 -6.74 -3.39 -9.29
N ARG A 50 -5.48 -3.67 -8.94
CA ARG A 50 -4.91 -5.03 -8.98
C ARG A 50 -5.31 -5.85 -7.76
N ARG A 51 -5.39 -5.19 -6.60
CA ARG A 51 -5.74 -5.81 -5.29
C ARG A 51 -7.18 -5.57 -4.87
N CYS A 52 -7.85 -4.61 -5.51
CA CYS A 52 -9.20 -4.16 -5.17
C CYS A 52 -9.28 -3.57 -3.75
N LEU A 53 -8.21 -2.89 -3.33
CA LEU A 53 -8.10 -2.25 -2.04
C LEU A 53 -7.95 -0.74 -2.22
N MET A 54 -8.60 0.03 -1.35
CA MET A 54 -8.32 1.44 -1.17
C MET A 54 -7.28 1.59 -0.07
N TYR A 55 -6.19 2.25 -0.37
CA TYR A 55 -5.23 2.71 0.63
C TYR A 55 -5.62 4.11 1.05
N SER A 56 -5.55 4.42 2.34
CA SER A 56 -5.87 5.75 2.85
C SER A 56 -4.95 6.11 4.01
N SER A 57 -4.56 7.38 4.11
CA SER A 57 -3.87 7.86 5.31
C SER A 57 -4.84 7.95 6.49
N VAL A 58 -4.30 7.81 7.70
CA VAL A 58 -5.03 8.01 8.95
C VAL A 58 -4.35 9.15 9.68
N LEU A 59 -4.91 10.36 9.53
CA LEU A 59 -4.21 11.62 9.78
C LEU A 59 -3.54 11.64 11.15
N TYR A 60 -4.33 11.57 12.22
CA TYR A 60 -3.85 11.75 13.60
C TYR A 60 -3.19 10.52 14.22
N ASN A 61 -3.40 9.32 13.65
CA ASN A 61 -2.67 8.12 14.10
C ASN A 61 -1.30 7.99 13.45
N THR A 62 -0.97 8.82 12.45
CA THR A 62 0.27 8.72 11.67
C THR A 62 0.46 7.31 11.10
N THR A 63 -0.59 6.76 10.49
CA THR A 63 -0.59 5.45 9.82
C THR A 63 -1.22 5.55 8.44
N ALA A 64 -1.20 4.45 7.70
CA ALA A 64 -2.04 4.25 6.53
C ALA A 64 -2.82 2.93 6.69
N VAL A 65 -3.99 2.82 6.06
CA VAL A 65 -4.82 1.61 6.09
C VAL A 65 -5.06 1.09 4.69
N ALA A 66 -5.20 -0.23 4.56
CA ALA A 66 -5.80 -0.87 3.40
C ALA A 66 -7.24 -1.25 3.76
N TRP A 67 -8.19 -0.78 2.96
CA TRP A 67 -9.61 -1.03 3.12
C TRP A 67 -10.15 -1.79 1.91
N ASP A 68 -10.92 -2.86 2.15
CA ASP A 68 -11.62 -3.63 1.13
C ASP A 68 -13.05 -3.10 0.97
N PRO A 69 -13.37 -2.36 -0.11
CA PRO A 69 -14.71 -1.82 -0.35
C PRO A 69 -15.80 -2.85 -0.66
N SER A 70 -15.41 -4.08 -1.05
CA SER A 70 -16.36 -5.17 -1.32
C SER A 70 -16.86 -5.80 -0.02
N ARG A 71 -15.99 -5.85 0.99
CA ARG A 71 -16.27 -6.38 2.33
C ARG A 71 -16.66 -5.30 3.34
N GLY A 72 -16.28 -4.05 3.09
CA GLY A 72 -16.45 -2.95 4.04
C GLY A 72 -15.49 -3.00 5.22
N GLU A 73 -14.32 -3.62 5.07
CA GLU A 73 -13.41 -3.94 6.18
C GLU A 73 -12.02 -3.34 5.98
N ILE A 74 -11.41 -2.82 7.05
CA ILE A 74 -9.97 -2.52 7.05
C ILE A 74 -9.23 -3.86 7.17
N VAL A 75 -8.46 -4.21 6.14
CA VAL A 75 -7.75 -5.48 6.05
C VAL A 75 -6.30 -5.38 6.56
N HIS A 76 -5.76 -4.17 6.70
CA HIS A 76 -4.45 -3.93 7.27
C HIS A 76 -4.23 -2.46 7.68
N THR A 77 -3.37 -2.24 8.68
CA THR A 77 -2.84 -0.92 9.06
C THR A 77 -1.32 -0.96 8.95
N PHE A 78 -0.76 -0.05 8.15
CA PHE A 78 0.66 0.15 7.97
C PHE A 78 1.19 1.13 9.02
N GLU A 79 2.10 0.65 9.86
CA GLU A 79 2.70 1.42 10.95
C GLU A 79 4.20 1.62 10.71
N ALA A 80 4.70 2.81 11.06
CA ALA A 80 6.11 3.16 11.01
C ALA A 80 6.64 3.38 12.44
N PRO A 81 7.58 2.56 12.92
CA PRO A 81 8.13 2.68 14.27
C PRO A 81 8.69 4.08 14.55
N GLY A 82 8.25 4.66 15.67
CA GLY A 82 8.63 6.00 16.12
C GLY A 82 7.86 7.16 15.48
N LEU A 83 7.00 6.88 14.49
CA LEU A 83 6.11 7.87 13.87
C LEU A 83 4.64 7.58 14.18
N SER A 84 4.21 6.33 14.03
CA SER A 84 2.81 5.95 14.30
C SER A 84 2.44 6.15 15.76
N GLY A 85 1.25 6.70 15.98
CA GLY A 85 0.74 7.11 17.30
C GLY A 85 1.38 8.36 17.90
N ASN A 86 2.35 8.99 17.21
CA ASN A 86 2.96 10.22 17.67
C ASN A 86 2.09 11.43 17.26
N PRO A 87 1.58 12.22 18.22
CA PRO A 87 0.66 13.33 17.93
C PRO A 87 1.34 14.53 17.27
N LEU A 88 2.66 14.56 17.16
CA LEU A 88 3.39 15.64 16.48
C LEU A 88 3.40 15.50 14.95
N PHE A 89 2.99 14.33 14.44
CA PHE A 89 3.01 14.01 13.04
C PHE A 89 1.60 13.74 12.54
N HIS A 90 1.42 13.99 11.24
CA HIS A 90 0.20 13.70 10.50
C HIS A 90 0.55 12.83 9.30
N SER A 91 -0.25 11.79 9.04
CA SER A 91 -0.15 10.99 7.81
C SER A 91 -0.99 11.64 6.71
N SER A 92 -0.37 11.95 5.58
CA SER A 92 -0.97 12.74 4.52
C SER A 92 -1.08 11.98 3.21
N GLY A 93 -0.24 12.28 2.22
CA GLY A 93 -0.33 11.69 0.89
C GLY A 93 -0.09 10.18 0.89
N VAL A 94 -0.89 9.42 0.13
CA VAL A 94 -0.67 7.99 -0.11
C VAL A 94 -0.64 7.69 -1.61
N ARG A 95 0.25 6.79 -2.03
CA ARG A 95 0.32 6.38 -3.44
C ARG A 95 0.86 4.96 -3.59
N VAL A 96 0.11 4.12 -4.29
CA VAL A 96 0.56 2.80 -4.72
C VAL A 96 1.36 2.95 -6.01
N ASP A 97 2.52 2.31 -6.08
CA ASP A 97 3.33 2.23 -7.30
C ASP A 97 3.22 0.85 -7.98
N THR A 98 3.74 0.78 -9.21
CA THR A 98 3.66 -0.42 -10.05
C THR A 98 4.53 -1.58 -9.55
N LEU A 99 5.38 -1.35 -8.54
CA LEU A 99 6.26 -2.35 -7.92
C LEU A 99 5.66 -2.94 -6.65
N ASP A 100 4.35 -2.79 -6.44
CA ASP A 100 3.63 -3.30 -5.29
C ASP A 100 4.10 -2.67 -3.97
N ARG A 101 4.29 -1.35 -4.00
CA ARG A 101 4.70 -0.58 -2.82
C ARG A 101 3.76 0.57 -2.56
N LEU A 102 3.59 0.89 -1.28
CA LEU A 102 2.84 2.04 -0.82
C LEU A 102 3.81 3.13 -0.37
N SER A 103 3.70 4.30 -0.98
CA SER A 103 4.33 5.52 -0.51
C SER A 103 3.38 6.21 0.46
N VAL A 104 3.88 6.66 1.60
CA VAL A 104 3.12 7.46 2.56
C VAL A 104 3.96 8.68 2.93
N VAL A 105 3.38 9.87 2.84
CA VAL A 105 3.97 11.09 3.38
C VAL A 105 3.52 11.23 4.83
N VAL A 106 4.47 11.53 5.71
CA VAL A 106 4.22 11.86 7.10
C VAL A 106 4.82 13.23 7.35
N ASN A 107 4.00 14.23 7.62
CA ASN A 107 4.43 15.59 7.82
C ASN A 107 4.38 15.99 9.30
N SER A 108 5.07 17.07 9.66
CA SER A 108 4.85 17.71 10.95
C SER A 108 3.42 18.27 11.02
N GLY A 109 2.71 17.96 12.10
CA GLY A 109 1.36 18.47 12.35
C GLY A 109 1.32 19.98 12.59
N ALA A 110 2.43 20.55 13.08
CA ALA A 110 2.52 21.96 13.45
C ALA A 110 2.14 22.93 12.31
N ALA A 111 2.50 22.60 11.06
CA ALA A 111 2.16 23.41 9.90
C ALA A 111 0.64 23.54 9.70
N PHE A 112 -0.13 22.51 10.08
CA PHE A 112 -1.58 22.45 9.91
C PHE A 112 -2.30 22.97 11.16
N ASP A 113 -1.86 22.55 12.33
CA ASP A 113 -2.46 22.94 13.62
C ASP A 113 -2.35 24.44 13.88
N THR A 114 -1.28 25.06 13.39
CA THR A 114 -1.05 26.50 13.53
C THR A 114 -1.49 27.32 12.31
N GLY A 115 -2.09 26.69 11.29
CA GLY A 115 -2.45 27.37 10.04
C GLY A 115 -1.24 28.01 9.35
N GLY A 116 -0.08 27.33 9.38
CA GLY A 116 1.14 27.73 8.69
C GLY A 116 2.04 28.71 9.46
N GLN A 117 1.69 29.12 10.68
CA GLN A 117 2.55 30.01 11.49
C GLN A 117 3.82 29.31 11.98
N ASN A 118 3.76 27.99 12.19
CA ASN A 118 4.90 27.16 12.51
C ASN A 118 5.06 26.05 11.45
N ILE A 119 5.99 26.24 10.53
CA ILE A 119 6.36 25.23 9.50
C ILE A 119 7.57 24.38 9.89
N GLN A 120 8.02 24.48 11.15
CA GLN A 120 9.13 23.66 11.65
C GLN A 120 8.67 22.22 11.90
N GLY A 121 9.63 21.29 11.86
CA GLY A 121 9.41 19.89 12.16
C GLY A 121 9.90 18.98 11.05
N ASP A 122 10.02 17.70 11.39
CA ASP A 122 10.46 16.69 10.42
C ASP A 122 9.28 16.24 9.55
N ASN A 123 9.57 16.05 8.27
CA ASN A 123 8.67 15.43 7.30
C ASN A 123 9.37 14.20 6.72
N PHE A 124 8.61 13.15 6.47
CA PHE A 124 9.13 11.86 6.07
C PHE A 124 8.40 11.34 4.84
N LEU A 125 9.17 10.72 3.95
CA LEU A 125 8.63 9.80 2.95
C LEU A 125 8.87 8.37 3.44
N LEU A 126 7.78 7.62 3.56
CA LEU A 126 7.79 6.21 3.93
C LEU A 126 7.52 5.36 2.69
N LYS A 127 8.14 4.20 2.63
CA LYS A 127 7.85 3.19 1.60
C LYS A 127 7.60 1.86 2.26
N PHE A 128 6.40 1.31 2.05
CA PHE A 128 6.00 -0.01 2.51
C PHE A 128 5.94 -1.00 1.35
N ASP A 129 6.25 -2.25 1.63
CA ASP A 129 5.98 -3.38 0.75
C ASP A 129 4.52 -3.83 0.93
N LEU A 130 3.77 -3.99 -0.15
CA LEU A 130 2.35 -4.41 -0.08
C LEU A 130 2.16 -5.93 0.00
N VAL A 131 3.19 -6.71 -0.27
CA VAL A 131 3.17 -8.17 -0.21
C VAL A 131 3.48 -8.61 1.22
N ASP A 132 4.63 -8.17 1.73
CA ASP A 132 5.12 -8.48 3.07
C ASP A 132 4.52 -7.57 4.14
N LYS A 133 3.83 -6.50 3.73
CA LYS A 133 3.16 -5.53 4.60
C LYS A 133 4.13 -4.89 5.60
N SER A 134 5.34 -4.61 5.16
CA SER A 134 6.44 -4.15 6.01
C SER A 134 7.01 -2.82 5.54
N LEU A 135 7.59 -2.05 6.46
CA LEU A 135 8.31 -0.83 6.12
C LEU A 135 9.64 -1.19 5.45
N LEU A 136 9.82 -0.80 4.19
CA LEU A 136 11.05 -1.00 3.44
C LEU A 136 12.12 0.03 3.82
N TRP A 137 11.73 1.30 3.83
CA TRP A 137 12.60 2.41 4.20
C TRP A 137 11.80 3.67 4.55
N ARG A 138 12.49 4.60 5.20
CA ARG A 138 12.03 5.97 5.42
C ARG A 138 13.13 6.97 5.09
N ALA A 139 12.74 8.13 4.58
CA ALA A 139 13.64 9.26 4.33
C ALA A 139 13.12 10.50 5.06
N ASN A 140 13.99 11.21 5.79
CA ASN A 140 13.67 12.52 6.35
C ASN A 140 13.86 13.58 5.25
N LEU A 141 12.74 14.14 4.78
CA LEU A 141 12.70 15.16 3.74
C LEU A 141 13.16 16.52 4.26
N THR A 142 12.95 16.81 5.55
CA THR A 142 13.44 18.04 6.20
C THR A 142 14.97 18.06 6.19
N THR A 143 15.64 16.95 6.54
CA THR A 143 17.10 16.84 6.43
C THR A 143 17.59 16.98 4.99
N ALA A 144 16.88 16.39 4.03
CA ALA A 144 17.26 16.44 2.61
C ALA A 144 17.12 17.84 1.97
N THR A 145 16.35 18.73 2.59
CA THR A 145 16.05 20.07 2.09
C THR A 145 16.61 21.18 2.97
N ASP A 146 17.46 20.85 3.94
CA ASP A 146 17.95 21.77 4.98
C ASP A 146 16.82 22.56 5.67
N GLY A 147 15.63 21.93 5.81
CA GLY A 147 14.44 22.53 6.41
C GLY A 147 13.79 23.66 5.62
N VAL A 148 14.15 23.84 4.35
CA VAL A 148 13.61 24.92 3.50
C VAL A 148 12.17 24.64 3.05
N TYR A 149 11.77 23.37 2.96
CA TYR A 149 10.45 22.96 2.49
C TYR A 149 9.71 22.11 3.53
N GLY A 150 8.43 22.42 3.72
CA GLY A 150 7.56 21.73 4.66
C GLY A 150 7.02 20.38 4.19
N GLY A 151 7.37 19.91 2.98
CA GLY A 151 7.01 18.60 2.43
C GLY A 151 5.56 18.18 2.70
N PHE A 152 4.62 18.62 1.87
CA PHE A 152 3.19 18.30 1.97
C PHE A 152 2.78 17.32 0.87
#